data_AF-A0A920IRQ2-F1
#
_entry.id   AF-A0A920IRQ2-F1
#
_cell.length_a   1.000
_cell.length_b   1.000
_cell.length_c   1.000
_cell.angle_alpha   90.00
_cell.angle_beta   90.00
_cell.angle_gamma   90.00
#
_symmetry.space_group_name_H-M   'P 1'
#
loop_
_entity.id
_entity.type
_entity.pdbx_description
1 polymer ?
#
loop_
_entity_poly.entity_id
_entity_poly.type
_entity_poly.pdbx_seq_one_letter_code
_entity_poly.pdbx_strand_id
1 'polypeptide(L)' 'MLRARRALIPLTTSCFGAGSEPAAIPPAPVDGDRVVDSTGALCFEAVPERLGVLARGHWPRAG' A
#
# COMPACT_ATOMS: atom_id res chain seq x y z
N MET A 1 -10.74 -16.61 32.65
CA MET A 1 -11.05 -16.76 31.20
C MET A 1 -11.96 -15.61 30.77
N LEU A 2 -11.45 -14.59 30.08
CA LEU A 2 -12.24 -13.45 29.60
C LEU A 2 -12.77 -13.76 28.20
N ARG A 3 -14.08 -13.89 28.04
CA ARG A 3 -14.73 -14.14 26.74
C ARG A 3 -14.87 -12.81 26.01
N ALA A 4 -14.20 -12.64 24.87
CA ALA A 4 -14.37 -11.44 24.04
C ALA A 4 -15.85 -11.28 23.65
N ARG A 5 -16.46 -10.16 24.04
CA ARG A 5 -17.84 -9.83 23.66
C ARG A 5 -17.80 -9.11 22.31
N ARG A 6 -18.45 -9.69 21.30
CA ARG A 6 -18.62 -9.07 19.99
C ARG A 6 -19.77 -8.05 20.10
N ALA A 7 -19.48 -6.77 19.88
CA ALA A 7 -20.50 -5.72 19.82
C ALA A 7 -20.87 -5.46 18.35
N LEU A 8 -22.17 -5.50 18.04
CA LEU A 8 -22.74 -5.12 16.75
C LEU A 8 -23.41 -3.76 16.92
N ILE A 9 -23.08 -2.80 16.05
CA ILE A 9 -23.65 -1.45 16.10
C ILE A 9 -24.65 -1.32 14.94
N PRO A 10 -25.94 -1.06 15.20
CA PRO A 10 -26.91 -0.80 14.13
C PRO A 10 -26.60 0.57 13.47
N LEU A 11 -26.55 0.60 12.14
CA LEU A 11 -26.25 1.80 11.35
C LEU A 11 -27.29 1.98 10.24
N THR A 12 -27.73 3.22 10.03
CA THR A 12 -28.70 3.58 8.97
C THR A 12 -28.00 3.85 7.63
N THR A 13 -26.86 4.52 7.67
CA THR A 13 -25.95 4.73 6.53
C THR A 13 -24.52 4.62 7.05
N SER A 14 -23.63 4.03 6.25
CA SER A 14 -22.22 3.84 6.61
C SER A 14 -21.30 4.40 5.54
N CYS A 15 -20.23 5.05 5.96
CA CYS A 15 -19.13 5.48 5.11
C CYS A 15 -17.85 4.80 5.63
N PHE A 16 -17.24 3.97 4.79
CA PHE A 16 -16.00 3.28 5.13
C PHE A 16 -14.83 3.96 4.41
N GLY A 17 -13.79 4.30 5.17
CA GLY A 17 -12.58 4.95 4.68
C GLY A 17 -11.33 4.33 5.29
N ALA A 18 -11.08 3.05 4.99
CA ALA A 18 -9.95 2.30 5.56
C ALA A 18 -8.58 2.66 4.96
N GLY A 19 -8.53 3.54 3.95
CA GLY A 19 -7.31 3.85 3.21
C GLY A 19 -6.89 2.72 2.27
N SER A 20 -5.63 2.75 1.84
CA SER A 20 -5.03 1.75 0.94
C SER A 20 -3.56 1.52 1.30
N GLU A 21 -3.03 0.38 0.88
CA GLU A 21 -1.64 -0.01 1.10
C GLU A 21 -0.93 -0.33 -0.23
N PRO A 22 0.40 -0.19 -0.31
CA PRO A 22 1.18 -0.61 -1.47
C PRO A 22 1.01 -2.10 -1.76
N ALA A 23 0.83 -2.46 -3.03
CA ALA A 23 0.74 -3.86 -3.43
C ALA A 23 2.13 -4.51 -3.44
N ALA A 24 2.28 -5.64 -2.74
CA ALA A 24 3.48 -6.46 -2.82
C ALA A 24 3.56 -7.21 -4.16
N ILE A 25 4.75 -7.27 -4.74
CA ILE A 25 5.03 -8.06 -5.95
C ILE A 25 6.06 -9.15 -5.64
N PRO A 26 5.76 -10.44 -5.89
CA PRO A 26 6.68 -11.54 -5.58
C PRO A 26 8.12 -11.42 -6.12
N PRO A 27 8.36 -10.93 -7.36
CA PRO A 27 9.73 -10.85 -7.89
C PRO A 27 10.58 -9.71 -7.30
N ALA A 28 9.97 -8.74 -6.62
CA ALA A 28 10.67 -7.61 -6.02
C ALA A 28 10.05 -7.30 -4.64
N PRO A 29 10.36 -8.09 -3.61
CA PRO A 29 9.93 -7.80 -2.25
C PRO A 29 10.58 -6.51 -1.74
N VAL A 30 9.83 -5.72 -0.97
CA VAL A 30 10.35 -4.50 -0.32
C VAL A 30 11.37 -4.90 0.74
N ASP A 31 12.58 -4.33 0.65
CA ASP A 31 13.69 -4.58 1.57
C ASP A 31 14.05 -3.37 2.44
N GLY A 32 13.51 -2.18 2.11
CA GLY A 32 13.73 -0.94 2.86
C GLY A 32 15.07 -0.25 2.58
N ASP A 33 15.91 -0.79 1.69
CA ASP A 33 17.21 -0.23 1.31
C ASP A 33 17.26 0.05 -0.19
N ARG A 34 17.05 -0.96 -1.03
CA ARG A 34 17.11 -0.86 -2.51
C ARG A 34 15.74 -0.94 -3.18
N VAL A 35 14.84 -1.74 -2.64
CA VAL A 35 13.46 -1.86 -3.08
C VAL A 35 12.58 -1.25 -2.01
N VAL A 36 12.07 -0.06 -2.30
CA VAL A 36 11.24 0.74 -1.39
C VAL A 36 9.86 0.97 -1.98
N ASP A 37 8.86 1.11 -1.11
CA ASP A 37 7.52 1.54 -1.51
C ASP A 37 7.45 3.07 -1.66
N SER A 38 6.25 3.61 -1.88
CA SER A 38 6.06 5.06 -2.00
C SER A 38 6.42 5.84 -0.73
N THR A 39 6.37 5.20 0.44
CA THR A 39 6.70 5.83 1.72
C THR A 39 8.21 5.87 1.91
N GLY A 40 8.91 4.74 1.68
CA GLY A 40 10.37 4.66 1.78
C GLY A 40 11.08 5.54 0.74
N ALA A 41 10.51 5.72 -0.45
CA ALA A 41 11.05 6.61 -1.48
C ALA A 41 11.12 8.09 -1.06
N LEU A 42 10.31 8.51 -0.07
CA LEU A 42 10.35 9.88 0.46
C LEU A 42 11.54 10.11 1.40
N CYS A 43 12.18 9.04 1.88
CA CYS A 43 13.24 9.08 2.88
C CYS A 43 14.64 8.94 2.26
N PHE A 44 14.81 9.18 0.96
CA PHE A 44 16.13 9.15 0.34
C PHE A 44 16.98 10.33 0.83
N GLU A 45 18.11 10.02 1.49
CA GLU A 45 19.08 11.01 1.97
C GLU A 45 19.79 11.75 0.82
N ALA A 46 19.82 11.17 -0.38
CA ALA A 46 20.40 11.76 -1.58
C ALA A 46 19.67 11.28 -2.84
N VAL A 47 19.80 12.05 -3.93
CA VAL A 47 19.25 11.67 -5.24
C VAL A 47 20.02 10.46 -5.78
N PRO A 48 19.37 9.31 -6.05
CA PRO A 48 20.05 8.14 -6.60
C PRO A 48 20.50 8.41 -8.05
N GLU A 49 21.65 7.86 -8.44
CA GLU A 49 22.15 7.97 -9.83
C GLU A 49 21.15 7.35 -10.83
N ARG A 50 20.46 6.27 -10.43
CA ARG A 50 19.45 5.57 -11.22
C ARG A 50 18.29 5.14 -10.33
N LEU A 51 17.07 5.39 -10.77
CA LEU A 51 15.84 5.02 -10.09
C LEU A 51 14.93 4.24 -11.04
N GLY A 52 14.64 2.98 -10.70
CA GLY A 52 13.63 2.17 -11.39
C GLY A 52 12.27 2.34 -10.71
N VAL A 53 11.21 2.56 -11.48
CA VAL A 53 9.84 2.72 -10.96
C VAL A 53 8.93 1.62 -11.53
N LEU A 54 8.36 0.81 -10.65
CA LEU A 54 7.39 -0.23 -11.00
C LEU A 54 5.98 0.29 -10.75
N ALA A 55 5.44 1.04 -11.71
CA ALA A 55 4.08 1.57 -11.64
C ALA A 55 3.10 0.72 -12.44
N ARG A 56 1.99 0.30 -11.81
CA ARG A 56 0.82 -0.17 -12.55
C ARG A 56 0.04 1.07 -13.02
N GLY A 57 0.51 1.68 -14.10
CA GLY A 57 -0.21 2.78 -14.74
C GLY A 57 -1.62 2.36 -15.15
N HIS A 58 -2.52 3.33 -15.34
CA HIS A 58 -3.80 3.04 -16.00
C HIS A 58 -3.51 2.73 -17.48
N TRP A 59 -3.44 1.45 -17.83
CA TRP A 59 -3.37 1.07 -19.23
C TRP A 59 -4.77 1.21 -19.85
N PRO A 60 -4.95 1.90 -20.99
CA PRO A 60 -6.22 1.86 -21.69
C PRO A 60 -6.50 0.40 -22.03
N ARG A 61 -7.65 -0.14 -21.61
CA ARG A 61 -8.06 -1.46 -22.06
C ARG A 61 -8.15 -1.40 -23.58
N ALA A 62 -7.31 -2.15 -24.28
CA ALA A 62 -7.48 -2.38 -25.70
C ALA A 62 -8.87 -2.99 -25.86
N GLY A 63 -9.76 -2.22 -26.50
CA GLY A 63 -11.08 -2.67 -26.92
C GLY A 63 -10.98 -3.57 -28.14
#